data_AF-A0A432H7I9-F1
#
_entry.id   AF-A0A432H7I9-F1
#
_cell.length_a   1.000
_cell.length_b   1.000
_cell.length_c   1.000
_cell.angle_alpha   90.00
_cell.angle_beta   90.00
_cell.angle_gamma   90.00
#
_symmetry.space_group_name_H-M   'P 1'
#
loop_
_entity.id
_entity.type
_entity.pdbx_description
1 polymer ?
#
loop_
_entity_poly.entity_id
_entity_poly.type
_entity_poly.pdbx_seq_one_letter_code
_entity_poly.pdbx_strand_id
1 'polypeptide(L)'
;MQVFSGDKSGTSSERLGDLVPCVGTEISVGKGSDQLVISFRSEMQFSLVPDVSGRGGLLIADAGIVVPGDTVDISISASSEREQARVMAAIADVNSSIESREEGHAFRLAKEARAAFPWRADLGRKLDLIEQRIQIEVDTAMAQIDAVLDDSRRYPGSPTDDYLERICREAIVRFVDLDPAIRSQEILTSREQVATSEQQLLAEGRIDLLLARGRESLGKARFEIARFYFQWVVDHHPETPGAANAQQELKLIDARGN
;
A
#
# COMPACT_ATOMS: atom_id res chain seq x y z
N MET A 1 5.87 -7.65 -25.94
CA MET A 1 7.26 -8.03 -26.25
C MET A 1 8.18 -7.29 -25.30
N GLN A 2 9.19 -7.97 -24.77
CA GLN A 2 10.17 -7.39 -23.86
C GLN A 2 11.57 -7.84 -24.27
N VAL A 3 12.55 -6.93 -24.23
CA VAL A 3 13.95 -7.23 -24.51
C VAL A 3 14.79 -6.92 -23.28
N PHE A 4 15.67 -7.84 -22.92
CA PHE A 4 16.56 -7.75 -21.77
C PHE A 4 18.01 -7.62 -22.22
N SER A 5 18.74 -6.66 -21.65
CA SER A 5 20.22 -6.58 -21.69
C SER A 5 20.72 -6.84 -20.27
N GLY A 6 21.23 -8.04 -20.05
CA GLY A 6 21.46 -8.58 -18.70
C GLY A 6 20.15 -8.66 -17.91
N ASP A 7 20.15 -8.19 -16.67
CA ASP A 7 18.97 -8.24 -15.78
C ASP A 7 17.99 -7.07 -15.98
N LYS A 8 18.33 -6.11 -16.83
CA LYS A 8 17.51 -4.92 -17.08
C LYS A 8 16.68 -5.11 -18.34
N SER A 9 15.39 -4.79 -18.28
CA SER A 9 14.59 -4.65 -19.50
C SER A 9 14.92 -3.33 -20.19
N GLY A 10 15.38 -3.41 -21.44
CA GLY A 10 15.70 -2.23 -22.25
C GLY A 10 14.51 -1.70 -23.06
N THR A 11 13.57 -2.56 -23.47
CA THR A 11 12.44 -2.14 -24.31
C THR A 11 11.23 -3.05 -24.06
N SER A 12 10.04 -2.45 -23.95
CA SER A 12 8.76 -3.17 -23.90
C SER A 12 7.79 -2.55 -24.90
N SER A 13 7.19 -3.37 -25.75
CA SER A 13 6.15 -2.94 -26.70
C SER A 13 4.95 -3.89 -26.65
N GLU A 14 3.74 -3.35 -26.81
CA GLU A 14 2.51 -4.14 -26.83
C GLU A 14 2.31 -4.89 -28.16
N ARG A 15 2.82 -4.34 -29.27
CA ARG A 15 2.70 -4.94 -30.60
C ARG A 15 4.07 -5.33 -31.13
N LEU A 16 4.13 -6.51 -31.72
CA LEU A 16 5.34 -7.02 -32.38
C LEU A 16 5.87 -6.00 -33.40
N GLY A 17 4.97 -5.45 -34.23
CA GLY A 17 5.28 -4.51 -35.31
C GLY A 17 5.85 -3.17 -34.87
N ASP A 18 5.77 -2.83 -33.59
CA ASP A 18 6.29 -1.58 -33.04
C ASP A 18 7.69 -1.76 -32.43
N LEU A 19 8.32 -2.93 -32.62
CA LEU A 19 9.69 -3.17 -32.17
C LEU A 19 10.67 -2.29 -32.97
N VAL A 20 11.22 -1.29 -32.31
CA VAL A 20 12.41 -0.57 -32.79
C VAL A 20 13.63 -1.48 -32.60
N PRO A 21 14.59 -1.52 -33.54
CA PRO A 21 15.81 -2.29 -33.37
C PRO A 21 16.50 -2.00 -32.03
N CYS A 22 16.84 -3.05 -31.30
CA CYS A 22 17.36 -2.96 -29.93
C CYS A 22 18.34 -4.08 -29.63
N VAL A 23 19.22 -3.87 -28.65
CA VAL A 23 20.25 -4.83 -28.27
C VAL A 23 19.89 -5.51 -26.95
N GLY A 24 20.09 -6.82 -26.86
CA GLY A 24 19.88 -7.57 -25.64
C GLY A 24 20.36 -9.01 -25.72
N THR A 25 20.33 -9.71 -24.59
CA THR A 25 20.62 -11.15 -24.50
C THR A 25 19.35 -12.00 -24.46
N GLU A 26 18.17 -11.40 -24.31
CA GLU A 26 16.91 -12.14 -24.29
C GLU A 26 15.77 -11.31 -24.86
N ILE A 27 14.88 -11.98 -25.60
CA ILE A 27 13.63 -11.41 -26.12
C ILE A 27 12.45 -12.31 -25.77
N SER A 28 11.47 -11.74 -25.10
CA SER A 28 10.19 -12.36 -24.77
C SER A 28 9.10 -11.82 -25.70
N VAL A 29 8.46 -12.72 -26.44
CA VAL A 29 7.40 -12.44 -27.41
C VAL A 29 6.11 -13.12 -26.94
N GLY A 30 4.95 -12.46 -27.09
CA GLY A 30 3.69 -12.99 -26.60
C GLY A 30 3.41 -12.66 -25.13
N LYS A 31 2.37 -13.29 -24.56
CA LYS A 31 1.87 -13.05 -23.19
C LYS A 31 1.38 -14.36 -22.57
N GLY A 32 1.59 -14.53 -21.26
CA GLY A 32 1.04 -15.66 -20.51
C GLY A 32 1.50 -17.02 -21.06
N SER A 33 0.55 -17.94 -21.28
CA SER A 33 0.82 -19.28 -21.82
C SER A 33 1.33 -19.28 -23.27
N ASP A 34 1.11 -18.18 -23.99
CA ASP A 34 1.51 -18.04 -25.40
C ASP A 34 2.84 -17.27 -25.53
N GLN A 35 3.58 -17.15 -24.43
CA GLN A 35 4.90 -16.52 -24.41
C GLN A 35 5.96 -17.46 -25.01
N LEU A 36 6.78 -16.90 -25.90
CA LEU A 36 8.01 -17.49 -26.40
C LEU A 36 9.17 -16.61 -25.94
N VAL A 37 10.17 -17.19 -25.31
CA VAL A 37 11.38 -16.51 -24.88
C VAL A 37 12.55 -17.10 -25.62
N ILE A 38 13.36 -16.22 -26.22
CA ILE A 38 14.58 -16.59 -26.92
C ILE A 38 15.73 -15.88 -26.22
N SER A 39 16.67 -16.65 -25.68
CA SER A 39 17.81 -16.15 -24.92
C SER A 39 19.11 -16.59 -25.58
N PHE A 40 20.10 -15.70 -25.53
CA PHE A 40 21.42 -15.85 -26.11
C PHE A 40 22.47 -15.59 -25.02
N ARG A 41 23.62 -16.23 -25.16
CA ARG A 41 24.74 -16.04 -24.22
C ARG A 41 25.43 -14.68 -24.38
N SER A 42 25.46 -14.16 -25.60
CA SER A 42 26.00 -12.85 -25.96
C SER A 42 24.88 -11.90 -26.40
N GLU A 43 25.16 -10.60 -26.38
CA GLU A 43 24.22 -9.59 -26.86
C GLU A 43 23.98 -9.75 -28.37
N MET A 44 22.71 -9.67 -28.74
CA MET A 44 22.19 -9.73 -30.10
C MET A 44 21.48 -8.43 -30.41
N GLN A 45 21.55 -7.97 -31.66
CA GLN A 45 20.68 -6.93 -32.16
C GLN A 45 19.38 -7.58 -32.65
N PHE A 46 18.28 -7.29 -31.96
CA PHE A 46 16.94 -7.73 -32.33
C PHE A 46 16.28 -6.71 -33.27
N SER A 47 15.64 -7.20 -34.33
CA SER A 47 14.82 -6.40 -35.22
C SER A 47 13.66 -7.21 -35.78
N LEU A 48 12.57 -6.54 -36.17
CA LEU A 48 11.44 -7.17 -36.83
C LEU A 48 11.34 -6.68 -38.28
N VAL A 49 11.23 -7.61 -39.22
CA VAL A 49 10.91 -7.32 -40.61
C VAL A 49 9.51 -7.86 -40.90
N PRO A 50 8.57 -7.05 -41.42
CA PRO A 50 7.26 -7.56 -41.83
C PRO A 50 7.43 -8.64 -42.89
N ASP A 51 6.73 -9.77 -42.75
CA ASP A 51 6.76 -10.81 -43.77
C ASP A 51 6.08 -10.28 -45.04
N VAL A 52 6.76 -10.43 -46.17
CA VAL A 52 6.32 -10.00 -47.50
C VAL A 52 4.99 -10.67 -47.89
N SER A 53 4.65 -11.81 -47.27
CA SER A 53 3.40 -12.55 -47.51
C SER A 53 2.21 -12.08 -46.66
N GLY A 54 2.41 -11.15 -45.72
CA GLY A 54 1.36 -10.63 -44.83
C GLY A 54 0.90 -11.59 -43.72
N ARG A 55 1.56 -12.75 -43.57
CA ARG A 55 1.18 -13.80 -42.60
C ARG A 55 1.81 -13.63 -41.21
N GLY A 56 2.71 -12.66 -41.03
CA GLY A 56 3.39 -12.41 -39.77
C GLY A 56 4.54 -11.42 -39.89
N GLY A 57 5.46 -11.47 -38.91
CA GLY A 57 6.73 -10.75 -38.94
C GLY A 57 7.88 -11.72 -38.70
N LEU A 58 9.01 -11.48 -39.36
CA LEU A 58 10.27 -12.17 -39.14
C LEU A 58 11.04 -11.45 -38.04
N LEU A 59 11.22 -12.12 -36.90
CA LEU A 59 12.13 -11.66 -35.86
C LEU A 59 13.55 -12.09 -36.22
N ILE A 60 14.46 -11.11 -36.32
CA ILE A 60 15.87 -11.30 -36.63
C ILE A 60 16.66 -10.99 -35.36
N ALA A 61 17.57 -11.91 -34.99
CA ALA A 61 18.58 -11.70 -33.97
C ALA A 61 19.95 -11.73 -34.68
N ASP A 62 20.63 -10.58 -34.72
CA ASP A 62 21.92 -10.40 -35.37
C ASP A 62 23.05 -10.43 -34.33
N ALA A 63 23.95 -11.40 -34.48
CA ALA A 63 25.13 -11.57 -33.63
C ALA A 63 26.32 -10.69 -34.06
N GLY A 64 26.19 -9.94 -35.16
CA GLY A 64 27.28 -9.19 -35.77
C GLY A 64 28.31 -10.10 -36.43
N ILE A 65 29.59 -9.74 -36.31
CA ILE A 65 30.69 -10.49 -36.90
C ILE A 65 31.07 -11.66 -35.98
N VAL A 66 30.81 -12.89 -36.44
CA VAL A 66 31.19 -14.13 -35.77
C VAL A 66 32.57 -14.59 -36.31
N VAL A 67 33.55 -14.77 -35.42
CA VAL A 67 34.91 -15.17 -35.80
C VAL A 67 34.97 -16.71 -35.92
N PRO A 68 35.80 -17.30 -36.81
CA PRO A 68 35.91 -18.76 -36.89
C PRO A 68 36.27 -19.40 -35.55
N GLY A 69 35.37 -20.25 -35.04
CA GLY A 69 35.50 -20.91 -33.73
C GLY A 69 34.47 -20.45 -32.70
N ASP A 70 33.80 -19.32 -32.92
CA ASP A 70 32.71 -18.86 -32.06
C ASP A 70 31.44 -19.69 -32.28
N THR A 71 30.68 -19.92 -31.20
CA THR A 71 29.37 -20.56 -31.24
C THR A 71 28.29 -19.58 -30.82
N VAL A 72 27.13 -19.65 -31.49
CA VAL A 72 25.93 -18.92 -31.07
C VAL A 72 25.02 -19.92 -30.36
N ASP A 73 25.02 -19.86 -29.03
CA ASP A 73 24.13 -20.68 -28.19
C ASP A 73 22.76 -20.01 -28.09
N ILE A 74 21.71 -20.74 -28.44
CA ILE A 74 20.32 -20.27 -28.41
C ILE A 74 19.51 -21.15 -27.46
N SER A 75 18.83 -20.53 -26.51
CA SER A 75 17.82 -21.19 -25.66
C SER A 75 16.44 -20.67 -26.02
N ILE A 76 15.48 -21.59 -26.16
CA ILE A 76 14.08 -21.26 -26.43
C ILE A 76 13.24 -21.84 -25.29
N SER A 77 12.53 -20.98 -24.56
CA SER A 77 11.67 -21.38 -23.44
C SER A 77 10.29 -20.75 -23.56
N ALA A 78 9.35 -21.27 -22.77
CA ALA A 78 7.98 -20.74 -22.68
C ALA A 78 7.83 -19.66 -21.58
N SER A 79 8.90 -19.34 -20.85
CA SER A 79 8.87 -18.38 -19.74
C SER A 79 10.26 -17.77 -19.52
N SER A 80 10.27 -16.47 -19.19
CA SER A 80 11.49 -15.73 -18.82
C SER A 80 11.69 -15.77 -17.32
N GLU A 81 12.79 -16.39 -16.87
CA GLU A 81 13.18 -16.39 -15.45
C GLU A 81 13.46 -14.97 -14.94
N ARG A 82 14.03 -14.10 -15.81
CA ARG A 82 14.31 -12.70 -15.47
C ARG A 82 13.03 -11.89 -15.29
N GLU A 83 12.07 -12.05 -16.20
CA GLU A 83 10.75 -11.43 -16.05
C GLU A 83 10.08 -11.91 -14.75
N GLN A 84 10.09 -13.22 -14.51
CA GLN A 84 9.49 -13.81 -13.32
C GLN A 84 10.15 -13.30 -12.03
N ALA A 85 11.48 -13.21 -11.98
CA ALA A 85 12.21 -12.65 -10.85
C ALA A 85 11.81 -11.19 -10.56
N ARG A 86 11.66 -10.36 -11.60
CA ARG A 86 11.23 -8.96 -11.46
C ARG A 86 9.78 -8.82 -10.98
N VAL A 87 8.88 -9.67 -11.47
CA VAL A 87 7.49 -9.72 -11.00
C VAL A 87 7.45 -10.13 -9.52
N MET A 88 8.27 -11.12 -9.13
CA MET A 88 8.37 -11.55 -7.73
C MET A 88 8.95 -10.47 -6.82
N ALA A 89 9.96 -9.73 -7.28
CA ALA A 89 10.52 -8.58 -6.55
C ALA A 89 9.46 -7.49 -6.34
N ALA A 90 8.73 -7.10 -7.39
CA ALA A 90 7.67 -6.10 -7.28
C ALA A 90 6.57 -6.50 -6.28
N ILE A 91 6.17 -7.79 -6.27
CA ILE A 91 5.22 -8.30 -5.28
C ILE A 91 5.81 -8.25 -3.86
N ALA A 92 7.09 -8.60 -3.71
CA ALA A 92 7.77 -8.58 -2.41
C ALA A 92 7.84 -7.16 -1.84
N ASP A 93 8.16 -6.17 -2.67
CA ASP A 93 8.22 -4.77 -2.26
C ASP A 93 6.84 -4.26 -1.78
N VAL A 94 5.77 -4.58 -2.52
CA VAL A 94 4.40 -4.23 -2.11
C VAL A 94 4.05 -4.90 -0.76
N ASN A 95 4.34 -6.20 -0.62
CA ASN A 95 4.04 -6.93 0.62
C ASN A 95 4.84 -6.39 1.82
N SER A 96 6.11 -6.06 1.63
CA SER A 96 6.96 -5.49 2.68
C SER A 96 6.40 -4.16 3.19
N SER A 97 5.87 -3.32 2.29
CA SER A 97 5.22 -2.06 2.65
C SER A 97 3.91 -2.27 3.43
N ILE A 98 3.11 -3.29 3.07
CA ILE A 98 1.93 -3.69 3.86
C ILE A 98 2.33 -4.20 5.25
N GLU A 99 3.37 -5.03 5.35
CA GLU A 99 3.88 -5.54 6.63
C GLU A 99 4.40 -4.42 7.54
N SER A 100 4.93 -3.36 6.93
CA SER A 100 5.45 -2.18 7.62
C SER A 100 4.36 -1.16 7.98
N ARG A 101 3.09 -1.46 7.69
CA ARG A 101 1.93 -0.55 7.86
C ARG A 101 2.10 0.77 7.11
N GLU A 102 2.47 0.70 5.84
CA GLU A 102 2.61 1.84 4.94
C GLU A 102 1.65 1.72 3.76
N GLU A 103 0.34 1.65 4.01
CA GLU A 103 -0.70 1.40 3.01
C GLU A 103 -0.67 2.37 1.82
N GLY A 104 -0.38 3.65 2.07
CA GLY A 104 -0.23 4.65 1.00
C GLY A 104 0.92 4.32 0.06
N HIS A 105 2.07 3.90 0.62
CA HIS A 105 3.23 3.50 -0.16
C HIS A 105 2.98 2.20 -0.92
N ALA A 106 2.39 1.21 -0.26
CA ALA A 106 2.01 -0.07 -0.89
C ALA A 106 1.06 0.13 -2.08
N PHE A 107 0.08 1.02 -1.94
CA PHE A 107 -0.86 1.35 -3.02
C PHE A 107 -0.15 1.97 -4.23
N ARG A 108 0.81 2.88 -4.00
CA ARG A 108 1.62 3.47 -5.06
C ARG A 108 2.47 2.40 -5.76
N LEU A 109 3.17 1.55 -5.01
CA LEU A 109 3.97 0.44 -5.56
C LEU A 109 3.10 -0.53 -6.38
N ALA A 110 1.88 -0.83 -5.96
CA ALA A 110 0.96 -1.67 -6.70
C ALA A 110 0.60 -1.06 -8.07
N LYS A 111 0.34 0.26 -8.12
CA LYS A 111 0.11 0.99 -9.38
C LYS A 111 1.34 0.98 -10.29
N GLU A 112 2.52 1.22 -9.72
CA GLU A 112 3.79 1.18 -10.45
C GLU A 112 4.06 -0.22 -11.04
N ALA A 113 3.83 -1.29 -10.25
CA ALA A 113 3.96 -2.66 -10.72
C ALA A 113 2.95 -2.98 -11.84
N ARG A 114 1.70 -2.54 -11.73
CA ARG A 114 0.68 -2.74 -12.78
C ARG A 114 1.07 -2.01 -14.07
N ALA A 115 1.62 -0.80 -13.98
CA ALA A 115 2.11 -0.05 -15.13
C ALA A 115 3.36 -0.67 -15.75
N ALA A 116 4.23 -1.29 -14.94
CA ALA A 116 5.44 -1.95 -15.41
C ALA A 116 5.16 -3.32 -16.08
N PHE A 117 4.09 -4.01 -15.68
CA PHE A 117 3.75 -5.35 -16.17
C PHE A 117 2.27 -5.48 -16.60
N PRO A 118 1.75 -4.63 -17.51
CA PRO A 118 0.33 -4.59 -17.86
C PRO A 118 -0.18 -5.88 -18.53
N TRP A 119 0.71 -6.74 -19.01
CA TRP A 119 0.37 -8.03 -19.62
C TRP A 119 0.30 -9.21 -18.64
N ARG A 120 0.72 -9.02 -17.38
CA ARG A 120 0.76 -10.11 -16.38
C ARG A 120 -0.53 -10.19 -15.59
N ALA A 121 -1.50 -10.93 -16.13
CA ALA A 121 -2.80 -11.15 -15.50
C ALA A 121 -2.71 -11.87 -14.14
N ASP A 122 -1.68 -12.69 -13.93
CA ASP A 122 -1.39 -13.32 -12.63
C ASP A 122 -0.94 -12.29 -11.59
N LEU A 123 -0.08 -11.34 -11.96
CA LEU A 123 0.28 -10.21 -11.11
C LEU A 123 -0.93 -9.33 -10.83
N GLY A 124 -1.69 -8.97 -11.86
CA GLY A 124 -2.90 -8.13 -11.72
C GLY A 124 -3.85 -8.68 -10.66
N ARG A 125 -4.20 -9.96 -10.72
CA ARG A 125 -5.07 -10.60 -9.72
C ARG A 125 -4.52 -10.54 -8.29
N LYS A 126 -3.20 -10.65 -8.11
CA LYS A 126 -2.57 -10.53 -6.78
C LYS A 126 -2.64 -9.09 -6.27
N LEU A 127 -2.37 -8.12 -7.14
CA LEU A 127 -2.46 -6.70 -6.80
C LEU A 127 -3.89 -6.30 -6.46
N ASP A 128 -4.90 -6.83 -7.15
CA ASP A 128 -6.31 -6.55 -6.86
C ASP A 128 -6.69 -6.98 -5.42
N LEU A 129 -6.20 -8.13 -4.96
CA LEU A 129 -6.42 -8.59 -3.57
C LEU A 129 -5.73 -7.69 -2.54
N ILE A 130 -4.55 -7.17 -2.87
CA ILE A 130 -3.82 -6.24 -2.00
C ILE A 130 -4.55 -4.90 -1.95
N GLU A 131 -4.99 -4.37 -3.08
CA GLU A 131 -5.76 -3.13 -3.15
C GLU A 131 -7.08 -3.24 -2.36
N GLN A 132 -7.78 -4.38 -2.44
CA GLN A 132 -8.96 -4.65 -1.62
C GLN A 132 -8.64 -4.62 -0.12
N ARG A 133 -7.52 -5.22 0.29
CA ARG A 133 -7.06 -5.19 1.68
C ARG A 133 -6.74 -3.78 2.14
N ILE A 134 -6.04 -2.99 1.32
CA ILE A 134 -5.75 -1.57 1.59
C ILE A 134 -7.06 -0.80 1.75
N GLN A 135 -8.06 -1.05 0.90
CA GLN A 135 -9.35 -0.36 0.98
C GLN A 135 -10.06 -0.64 2.30
N ILE A 136 -10.02 -1.88 2.80
CA ILE A 136 -10.61 -2.22 4.11
C ILE A 136 -9.91 -1.44 5.24
N GLU A 137 -8.59 -1.31 5.19
CA GLU A 137 -7.82 -0.53 6.17
C GLU A 137 -8.15 0.98 6.07
N VAL A 138 -8.30 1.50 4.86
CA VAL A 138 -8.73 2.88 4.61
C VAL A 138 -10.10 3.14 5.20
N ASP A 139 -11.09 2.28 4.91
CA ASP A 139 -12.46 2.42 5.40
C ASP A 139 -12.51 2.36 6.94
N THR A 140 -11.71 1.46 7.53
CA THR A 140 -11.59 1.31 8.98
C THR A 140 -10.99 2.56 9.63
N ALA A 141 -9.89 3.09 9.06
CA ALA A 141 -9.26 4.30 9.55
C ALA A 141 -10.18 5.52 9.44
N MET A 142 -10.89 5.67 8.31
CA MET A 142 -11.88 6.73 8.12
C MET A 142 -13.00 6.65 9.15
N ALA A 143 -13.58 5.47 9.36
CA ALA A 143 -14.64 5.26 10.35
C ALA A 143 -14.17 5.61 11.76
N GLN A 144 -12.93 5.28 12.11
CA GLN A 144 -12.34 5.63 13.40
C GLN A 144 -12.14 7.14 13.55
N ILE A 145 -11.54 7.80 12.55
CA ILE A 145 -11.31 9.25 12.55
C ILE A 145 -12.64 10.00 12.70
N ASP A 146 -13.65 9.64 11.91
CA ASP A 146 -14.96 10.31 11.95
C ASP A 146 -15.68 10.06 13.28
N ALA A 147 -15.58 8.85 13.86
CA ALA A 147 -16.20 8.55 15.14
C ALA A 147 -15.58 9.34 16.30
N VAL A 148 -14.26 9.54 16.28
CA VAL A 148 -13.56 10.34 17.30
C VAL A 148 -13.80 11.83 17.08
N LEU A 149 -13.83 12.29 15.83
CA LEU A 149 -14.16 13.68 15.48
C LEU A 149 -15.58 14.06 15.92
N ASP A 150 -16.56 13.18 15.71
CA ASP A 150 -17.94 13.37 16.19
C ASP A 150 -17.99 13.45 17.73
N ASP A 151 -17.29 12.56 18.42
CA ASP A 151 -17.23 12.56 19.90
C ASP A 151 -16.62 13.86 20.43
N SER A 152 -15.49 14.28 19.87
CA SER A 152 -14.82 15.51 20.23
C SER A 152 -15.70 16.75 19.98
N ARG A 153 -16.38 16.83 18.82
CA ARG A 153 -17.31 17.95 18.54
C ARG A 153 -18.46 18.01 19.53
N ARG A 154 -18.96 16.86 19.95
CA ARG A 154 -20.03 16.76 20.95
C ARG A 154 -19.55 17.12 22.35
N TYR A 155 -18.28 16.89 22.64
CA TYR A 155 -17.66 17.12 23.93
C TYR A 155 -16.33 17.86 23.83
N PRO A 156 -16.34 19.17 23.51
CA PRO A 156 -15.12 19.93 23.35
C PRO A 156 -14.29 19.98 24.65
N GLY A 157 -12.95 19.96 24.52
CA GLY A 157 -12.00 19.95 25.65
C GLY A 157 -11.93 18.61 26.38
N SER A 158 -12.47 17.54 25.80
CA SER A 158 -12.37 16.19 26.36
C SER A 158 -11.08 15.50 25.93
N PRO A 159 -10.63 14.45 26.64
CA PRO A 159 -9.42 13.71 26.28
C PRO A 159 -9.40 13.21 24.82
N THR A 160 -10.56 13.01 24.18
CA THR A 160 -10.62 12.53 22.80
C THR A 160 -10.06 13.52 21.78
N ASP A 161 -9.83 14.78 22.15
CA ASP A 161 -9.10 15.74 21.32
C ASP A 161 -7.64 15.34 21.11
N ASP A 162 -6.94 14.97 22.18
CA ASP A 162 -5.56 14.48 22.11
C ASP A 162 -5.49 13.16 21.35
N TYR A 163 -6.51 12.31 21.54
CA TYR A 163 -6.61 11.04 20.81
C TYR A 163 -6.82 11.26 19.32
N LEU A 164 -7.70 12.19 18.94
CA LEU A 164 -7.97 12.54 17.55
C LEU A 164 -6.71 13.04 16.87
N GLU A 165 -5.96 13.93 17.53
CA GLU A 165 -4.70 14.43 16.99
C GLU A 165 -3.71 13.28 16.75
N ARG A 166 -3.58 12.35 17.72
CA ARG A 166 -2.70 11.19 17.59
C ARG A 166 -3.05 10.32 16.39
N ILE A 167 -4.33 9.92 16.24
CA ILE A 167 -4.74 9.05 15.12
C ILE A 167 -4.64 9.78 13.79
N CYS A 168 -4.87 11.10 13.75
CA CYS A 168 -4.69 11.90 12.54
C CYS A 168 -3.21 11.95 12.11
N ARG A 169 -2.28 12.17 13.04
CA ARG A 169 -0.84 12.16 12.75
C ARG A 169 -0.37 10.79 12.26
N GLU A 170 -0.86 9.71 12.87
CA GLU A 170 -0.56 8.34 12.42
C GLU A 170 -1.12 8.08 11.01
N ALA A 171 -2.37 8.48 10.75
CA ALA A 171 -3.00 8.30 9.45
C ALA A 171 -2.29 9.04 8.32
N ILE A 172 -1.76 10.25 8.58
CA ILE A 172 -0.99 11.03 7.59
C ILE A 172 0.24 10.25 7.10
N VAL A 173 0.95 9.58 8.01
CA VAL A 173 2.17 8.81 7.67
C VAL A 173 1.80 7.46 7.03
N ARG A 174 0.77 6.80 7.55
CA ARG A 174 0.36 5.46 7.13
C ARG A 174 -0.29 5.45 5.74
N PHE A 175 -1.18 6.41 5.49
CA PHE A 175 -2.06 6.45 4.32
C PHE A 175 -1.72 7.58 3.36
N VAL A 176 -0.43 7.91 3.19
CA VAL A 176 0.03 8.98 2.27
C VAL A 176 -0.68 8.88 0.92
N ASP A 177 -1.17 10.03 0.43
CA ASP A 177 -1.95 10.18 -0.82
C ASP A 177 -3.29 9.43 -0.87
N LEU A 178 -3.78 8.90 0.24
CA LEU A 178 -5.10 8.29 0.38
C LEU A 178 -6.01 9.12 1.29
N ASP A 179 -7.32 8.84 1.23
CA ASP A 179 -8.36 9.59 1.94
C ASP A 179 -8.11 9.79 3.45
N PRO A 180 -7.62 8.80 4.24
CA PRO A 180 -7.39 9.01 5.67
C PRO A 180 -6.34 10.07 5.96
N ALA A 181 -5.28 10.16 5.15
CA ALA A 181 -4.23 11.17 5.31
C ALA A 181 -4.75 12.56 4.93
N ILE A 182 -5.46 12.67 3.80
CA ILE A 182 -6.06 13.93 3.33
C ILE A 182 -7.03 14.46 4.39
N ARG A 183 -7.94 13.60 4.85
CA ARG A 183 -8.93 13.94 5.87
C ARG A 183 -8.28 14.37 7.18
N SER A 184 -7.25 13.65 7.62
CA SER A 184 -6.52 13.97 8.84
C SER A 184 -5.81 15.32 8.75
N GLN A 185 -5.22 15.64 7.61
CA GLN A 185 -4.59 16.93 7.37
C GLN A 185 -5.61 18.07 7.46
N GLU A 186 -6.79 17.92 6.85
CA GLU A 186 -7.88 18.89 6.95
C GLU A 186 -8.31 19.14 8.40
N ILE A 187 -8.47 18.05 9.19
CA ILE A 187 -8.87 18.13 10.59
C ILE A 187 -7.83 18.90 11.40
N LEU A 188 -6.54 18.55 11.28
CA LEU A 188 -5.47 19.22 12.04
C LEU A 188 -5.37 20.70 11.67
N THR A 189 -5.38 21.04 10.38
CA THR A 189 -5.33 22.43 9.92
C THR A 189 -6.53 23.25 10.40
N SER A 190 -7.73 22.66 10.42
CA SER A 190 -8.93 23.35 10.94
C SER A 190 -8.85 23.64 12.44
N ARG A 191 -8.16 22.79 13.20
CA ARG A 191 -8.01 22.90 14.67
C ARG A 191 -6.94 23.87 15.10
N GLU A 192 -5.82 23.96 14.37
CA GLU A 192 -4.79 24.98 14.61
C GLU A 192 -5.37 26.41 14.55
N GLN A 193 -6.44 26.61 13.78
CA GLN A 193 -7.16 27.89 13.68
C GLN A 193 -8.11 28.16 14.87
N VAL A 194 -8.42 27.16 15.70
CA VAL A 194 -9.42 27.23 16.79
C VAL A 194 -8.77 27.26 18.19
N ALA A 195 -7.44 27.13 18.28
CA ALA A 195 -6.67 26.92 19.52
C ALA A 195 -6.70 28.06 20.57
N THR A 196 -7.63 29.01 20.53
CA THR A 196 -7.67 30.15 21.45
C THR A 196 -8.81 30.18 22.47
N SER A 197 -9.66 29.14 22.63
CA SER A 197 -10.85 29.29 23.50
C SER A 197 -11.16 28.24 24.58
N GLU A 198 -10.42 27.13 24.72
CA GLU A 198 -10.86 26.02 25.58
C GLU A 198 -10.00 25.77 26.83
N GLN A 199 -9.63 26.84 27.54
CA GLN A 199 -9.08 26.73 28.91
C GLN A 199 -10.15 26.77 30.01
N GLN A 200 -11.44 26.76 29.66
CA GLN A 200 -12.53 26.87 30.64
C GLN A 200 -13.51 25.72 30.48
N LEU A 201 -13.35 24.69 31.31
CA LEU A 201 -14.43 23.82 31.82
C LEU A 201 -13.84 22.88 32.89
N LEU A 202 -13.35 23.47 33.99
CA LEU A 202 -12.88 22.76 35.17
C LEU A 202 -13.90 22.92 36.29
N ALA A 203 -14.65 21.86 36.57
CA ALA A 203 -15.55 21.77 37.73
C ALA A 203 -15.52 20.36 38.35
N GLU A 204 -15.84 20.28 39.64
CA GLU A 204 -16.02 19.03 40.40
C GLU A 204 -16.98 18.06 39.68
N GLY A 205 -16.68 16.76 39.67
CA GLY A 205 -17.46 15.72 38.96
C GLY A 205 -16.88 15.23 37.63
N ARG A 206 -15.68 15.71 37.23
CA ARG A 206 -15.01 15.33 35.97
C ARG A 206 -14.77 13.82 35.81
N ILE A 207 -14.35 13.12 36.86
CA ILE A 207 -14.00 11.69 36.78
C ILE A 207 -15.25 10.85 36.47
N ASP A 208 -16.36 11.08 37.18
CA ASP A 208 -17.60 10.35 36.94
C ASP A 208 -18.17 10.63 35.53
N LEU A 209 -18.03 11.87 35.05
CA LEU A 209 -18.40 12.23 33.67
C LEU A 209 -17.54 11.50 32.63
N LEU A 210 -16.22 11.46 32.81
CA LEU A 210 -15.30 10.74 31.92
C LEU A 210 -15.57 9.23 31.93
N LEU A 211 -15.81 8.65 33.12
CA LEU A 211 -16.21 7.24 33.26
C LEU A 211 -17.55 6.95 32.57
N ALA A 212 -18.54 7.84 32.73
CA ALA A 212 -19.84 7.71 32.07
C ALA A 212 -19.70 7.77 30.54
N ARG A 213 -18.85 8.65 30.01
CA ARG A 213 -18.56 8.74 28.56
C ARG A 213 -17.81 7.53 28.03
N GLY A 214 -16.84 7.01 28.79
CA GLY A 214 -16.18 5.75 28.48
C GLY A 214 -17.19 4.60 28.37
N ARG A 215 -18.14 4.52 29.32
CA ARG A 215 -19.23 3.53 29.29
C ARG A 215 -20.23 3.76 28.16
N GLU A 216 -20.57 5.00 27.82
CA GLU A 216 -21.40 5.31 26.66
C GLU A 216 -20.74 4.82 25.37
N SER A 217 -19.43 5.05 25.24
CA SER A 217 -18.63 4.57 24.11
C SER A 217 -18.58 3.04 24.03
N LEU A 218 -18.42 2.36 25.18
CA LEU A 218 -18.55 0.90 25.28
C LEU A 218 -19.91 0.41 24.80
N GLY A 219 -21.00 1.07 25.20
CA GLY A 219 -22.37 0.73 24.78
C GLY A 219 -22.59 0.85 23.28
N LYS A 220 -21.79 1.67 22.59
CA LYS A 220 -21.78 1.85 21.12
C LYS A 220 -20.72 1.01 20.41
N ALA A 221 -20.05 0.08 21.11
CA ALA A 221 -18.93 -0.71 20.60
C ALA A 221 -17.75 0.13 20.08
N ARG A 222 -17.59 1.37 20.56
CA ARG A 222 -16.46 2.25 20.25
C ARG A 222 -15.32 2.02 21.25
N PHE A 223 -14.74 0.82 21.21
CA PHE A 223 -13.82 0.33 22.23
C PHE A 223 -12.57 1.18 22.38
N GLU A 224 -11.98 1.65 21.29
CA GLU A 224 -10.80 2.51 21.32
C GLU A 224 -11.05 3.88 21.97
N ILE A 225 -12.22 4.47 21.70
CA ILE A 225 -12.63 5.73 22.33
C ILE A 225 -12.83 5.52 23.84
N ALA A 226 -13.50 4.42 24.22
CA ALA A 226 -13.69 4.05 25.61
C ALA A 226 -12.35 3.80 26.33
N ARG A 227 -11.45 3.05 25.70
CA ARG A 227 -10.09 2.76 26.18
C ARG A 227 -9.35 4.06 26.45
N PHE A 228 -9.42 5.03 25.53
CA PHE A 228 -8.77 6.32 25.74
C PHE A 228 -9.34 7.09 26.93
N TYR A 229 -10.68 7.15 27.08
CA TYR A 229 -11.31 7.80 28.24
C TYR A 229 -10.86 7.18 29.56
N PHE A 230 -10.85 5.85 29.65
CA PHE A 230 -10.43 5.15 30.87
C PHE A 230 -8.93 5.31 31.13
N GLN A 231 -8.08 5.16 30.11
CA GLN A 231 -6.63 5.31 30.24
C GLN A 231 -6.27 6.72 30.71
N TRP A 232 -6.93 7.75 30.16
CA TRP A 232 -6.72 9.12 30.60
C TRP A 232 -7.02 9.32 32.09
N VAL A 233 -8.11 8.74 32.61
CA VAL A 233 -8.45 8.79 34.04
C VAL A 233 -7.37 8.10 34.89
N VAL A 234 -6.86 6.94 34.44
CA VAL A 234 -5.78 6.22 35.13
C VAL A 234 -4.50 7.04 35.18
N ASP A 235 -4.11 7.64 34.05
CA ASP A 235 -2.84 8.37 33.92
C ASP A 235 -2.85 9.69 34.69
N HIS A 236 -3.99 10.41 34.70
CA HIS A 236 -4.07 11.76 35.27
C HIS A 236 -4.65 11.80 36.68
N HIS A 237 -5.37 10.76 37.11
CA HIS A 237 -6.01 10.69 38.43
C HIS A 237 -5.81 9.33 39.14
N PRO A 238 -4.59 8.79 39.22
CA PRO A 238 -4.32 7.41 39.64
C PRO A 238 -4.75 7.06 41.06
N GLU A 239 -4.79 8.04 41.98
CA GLU A 239 -5.12 7.83 43.39
C GLU A 239 -6.63 7.85 43.69
N THR A 240 -7.47 8.05 42.66
CA THR A 240 -8.92 8.20 42.83
C THR A 240 -9.66 6.86 42.73
N PRO A 241 -10.81 6.68 43.42
CA PRO A 241 -11.66 5.49 43.24
C PRO A 241 -12.09 5.27 41.78
N GLY A 242 -12.22 6.36 41.01
CA GLY A 242 -12.53 6.30 39.59
C GLY A 242 -11.43 5.68 38.74
N ALA A 243 -10.15 5.82 39.11
CA ALA A 243 -9.05 5.15 38.42
C ALA A 243 -9.08 3.62 38.61
N ALA A 244 -9.47 3.14 39.78
CA ALA A 244 -9.67 1.71 40.01
C ALA A 244 -10.82 1.15 39.13
N ASN A 245 -11.91 1.91 39.00
CA ASN A 245 -13.01 1.55 38.09
C ASN A 245 -12.55 1.55 36.62
N ALA A 246 -11.82 2.59 36.19
CA ALA A 246 -11.27 2.67 34.84
C ALA A 246 -10.35 1.49 34.52
N GLN A 247 -9.48 1.07 35.45
CA GLN A 247 -8.63 -0.11 35.29
C GLN A 247 -9.43 -1.41 35.13
N GLN A 248 -10.56 -1.56 35.81
CA GLN A 248 -11.42 -2.73 35.62
C GLN A 248 -12.05 -2.73 34.23
N GLU A 249 -12.56 -1.59 33.76
CA GLU A 249 -13.15 -1.46 32.43
C GLU A 249 -12.10 -1.71 31.33
N LEU A 250 -10.87 -1.21 31.49
CA LEU A 250 -9.75 -1.49 30.57
C LEU A 250 -9.46 -2.99 30.48
N LYS A 251 -9.39 -3.70 31.62
CA LYS A 251 -9.22 -5.17 31.63
C LYS A 251 -10.36 -5.89 30.93
N LEU A 252 -11.60 -5.39 31.02
CA LEU A 252 -12.75 -5.97 30.34
C LEU A 252 -12.69 -5.74 28.82
N ILE A 253 -12.20 -4.58 28.38
CA ILE A 253 -11.94 -4.32 26.95
C ILE A 253 -10.88 -5.30 26.44
N ASP A 254 -9.76 -5.44 27.15
CA ASP A 254 -8.67 -6.34 26.76
C ASP A 254 -9.12 -7.81 26.72
N ALA A 255 -9.90 -8.26 27.71
CA ALA A 255 -10.43 -9.62 27.77
C ALA A 255 -11.41 -9.96 26.64
N ARG A 256 -12.00 -8.95 25.98
CA ARG A 256 -12.91 -9.13 24.84
C ARG A 256 -12.17 -9.27 23.50
N GLY A 257 -10.84 -9.18 23.49
CA GLY A 257 -10.02 -9.45 22.30
C GLY A 257 -10.01 -8.34 21.25
N ASN A 258 -10.17 -7.07 21.69
CA ASN A 258 -10.02 -5.88 20.84
C ASN A 258 -8.69 -5.18 21.05
#